data_AF-A0A9X1SHR7-F1
#
_entry.id   AF-A0A9X1SHR7-F1
#
_cell.length_a   1.000
_cell.length_b   1.000
_cell.length_c   1.000
_cell.angle_alpha   90.00
_cell.angle_beta   90.00
_cell.angle_gamma   90.00
#
_symmetry.space_group_name_H-M   'P 1'
#
loop_
_entity.id
_entity.type
_entity.pdbx_description
1 polymer ?
#
loop_
_entity_poly.entity_id
_entity_poly.type
_entity_poly.pdbx_seq_one_letter_code
_entity_poly.pdbx_strand_id
1 'polypeptide(L)'
;MASTLNLSLTDELRAFIDENCGDGTLYATPSEFVRDLLRQRKAQIDAARVQEAIAEGLDDVKAGRVKPARKALKTLAKKYGVDKSDP
;
A
#
# COMPACT_ATOMS: atom_id res chain seq x y z
N MET A 1 10.84 -7.70 16.38
CA MET A 1 10.48 -7.17 17.70
C MET A 1 9.28 -6.24 17.52
N ALA A 2 8.25 -6.34 18.35
CA ALA A 2 7.12 -5.41 18.31
C ALA A 2 7.51 -4.12 19.04
N SER A 3 7.38 -2.97 18.39
CA SER A 3 7.53 -1.66 19.03
C SER A 3 6.21 -1.26 19.69
N THR A 4 6.31 -0.71 20.89
CA THR A 4 5.16 -0.14 21.61
C THR A 4 4.85 1.25 21.08
N LEU A 5 3.59 1.51 20.80
CA LEU A 5 3.09 2.82 20.36
C LEU A 5 2.10 3.33 21.40
N ASN A 6 2.40 4.47 22.02
CA ASN A 6 1.46 5.16 22.90
C ASN A 6 0.63 6.13 22.06
N LEU A 7 -0.70 6.04 22.17
CA LEU A 7 -1.65 6.85 21.42
C LEU A 7 -2.63 7.51 22.40
N SER A 8 -2.76 8.82 22.31
CA SER A 8 -3.84 9.55 22.95
C SER A 8 -5.02 9.60 21.99
N LEU A 9 -6.21 9.25 22.47
CA LEU A 9 -7.44 9.26 21.69
C LEU A 9 -8.43 10.24 22.31
N THR A 10 -9.34 10.75 21.51
CA THR A 10 -10.54 11.42 22.03
C THR A 10 -11.46 10.39 22.69
N ASP A 11 -12.34 10.84 23.59
CA ASP A 11 -13.29 9.97 24.27
C ASP A 11 -14.19 9.22 23.27
N GLU A 12 -14.58 9.89 22.18
CA GLU A 12 -15.35 9.29 21.08
C GLU A 12 -14.62 8.11 20.44
N LEU A 13 -13.35 8.27 20.07
CA LEU A 13 -12.56 7.20 19.46
C LEU A 13 -12.29 6.06 20.45
N ARG A 14 -12.17 6.39 21.74
CA ARG A 14 -12.03 5.39 22.80
C ARG A 14 -13.29 4.55 22.93
N ALA A 15 -14.46 5.18 23.00
CA ALA A 15 -15.75 4.51 23.05
C ALA A 15 -15.96 3.61 21.83
N PHE A 16 -15.64 4.10 20.62
CA PHE A 16 -15.71 3.29 19.40
C PHE A 16 -14.84 2.01 19.49
N ILE A 17 -13.63 2.11 20.03
CA ILE A 17 -12.77 0.93 20.22
C ILE A 17 -13.38 -0.03 21.24
N ASP A 18 -13.87 0.48 22.37
CA ASP A 18 -14.45 -0.34 23.44
C ASP A 18 -15.76 -1.02 23.00
N GLU A 19 -16.55 -0.43 22.09
CA GLU A 19 -17.72 -1.08 21.47
C GLU A 19 -17.36 -2.22 20.51
N ASN A 20 -16.17 -2.14 19.88
CA ASN A 20 -15.71 -3.13 18.91
C ASN A 20 -14.77 -4.18 19.52
N CYS A 21 -14.37 -4.03 20.79
CA CYS A 21 -13.43 -4.90 21.49
C CYS A 21 -13.99 -5.40 22.82
N GLY A 22 -13.86 -6.69 23.11
CA GLY A 22 -14.29 -7.24 24.39
C GLY A 22 -14.84 -8.65 24.28
N ASP A 23 -15.37 -9.16 25.39
CA ASP A 23 -15.90 -10.52 25.43
C ASP A 23 -17.13 -10.65 24.52
N GLY A 24 -17.01 -11.53 23.52
CA GLY A 24 -18.05 -11.76 22.51
C GLY A 24 -17.92 -10.91 21.24
N THR A 25 -16.90 -10.05 21.11
CA THR A 25 -16.61 -9.35 19.85
C THR A 25 -15.55 -10.08 19.02
N LEU A 26 -15.31 -9.59 17.79
CA LEU A 26 -14.29 -10.12 16.89
C LEU A 26 -12.86 -9.95 17.42
N TYR A 27 -12.64 -8.97 18.33
CA TYR A 27 -11.31 -8.62 18.83
C TYR A 27 -11.28 -8.66 20.35
N ALA A 28 -10.36 -9.47 20.88
CA ALA A 28 -10.23 -9.63 22.33
C ALA A 28 -9.55 -8.42 23.00
N THR A 29 -8.77 -7.64 22.25
CA THR A 29 -8.07 -6.47 22.81
C THR A 29 -8.12 -5.25 21.88
N PRO A 30 -8.15 -4.03 22.43
CA PRO A 30 -8.01 -2.78 21.68
C PRO A 30 -6.80 -2.74 20.74
N SER A 31 -5.67 -3.28 21.19
CA SER A 31 -4.44 -3.30 20.39
C SER A 31 -4.53 -4.24 19.18
N GLU A 32 -5.33 -5.30 19.25
CA GLU A 32 -5.57 -6.18 18.11
C GLU A 32 -6.44 -5.48 17.06
N PHE A 33 -7.55 -4.89 17.50
CA PHE A 33 -8.45 -4.11 16.65
C PHE A 33 -7.72 -2.98 15.91
N VAL A 34 -6.95 -2.16 16.64
CA VAL A 34 -6.19 -1.06 16.03
C VAL A 34 -5.17 -1.57 15.02
N ARG A 35 -4.49 -2.69 15.30
CA ARG A 35 -3.53 -3.27 14.33
C ARG A 35 -4.22 -3.75 13.07
N ASP A 36 -5.39 -4.37 13.19
CA ASP A 36 -6.12 -4.81 12.01
C ASP A 36 -6.67 -3.62 11.20
N LEU A 37 -7.24 -2.62 11.87
CA LEU A 37 -7.69 -1.38 11.23
C LEU A 37 -6.55 -0.69 10.46
N LEU A 38 -5.35 -0.65 11.02
CA LEU A 38 -4.17 -0.11 10.34
C LEU A 38 -3.76 -0.94 9.12
N ARG A 39 -3.84 -2.28 9.19
CA ARG A 39 -3.58 -3.15 8.03
C ARG A 39 -4.60 -2.92 6.93
N GLN A 40 -5.88 -2.85 7.26
CA GLN A 40 -6.94 -2.55 6.31
C GLN A 40 -6.73 -1.18 5.65
N ARG A 41 -6.43 -0.15 6.45
CA ARG A 41 -6.16 1.19 5.93
C ARG A 41 -4.95 1.21 5.00
N LYS A 42 -3.88 0.50 5.37
CA LYS A 42 -2.70 0.35 4.51
C LYS A 42 -3.06 -0.32 3.18
N ALA A 43 -3.81 -1.42 3.21
CA ALA A 43 -4.23 -2.11 2.01
C ALA A 43 -5.10 -1.22 1.10
N GLN A 44 -5.99 -0.41 1.68
CA GLN A 44 -6.79 0.57 0.93
C GLN A 44 -5.93 1.62 0.23
N ILE A 45 -4.93 2.17 0.95
CA ILE A 45 -4.00 3.17 0.38
C ILE A 45 -3.20 2.53 -0.76
N ASP A 46 -2.67 1.33 -0.57
CA ASP A 46 -1.89 0.64 -1.59
C ASP A 46 -2.75 0.32 -2.83
N ALA A 47 -4.00 -0.13 -2.63
CA ALA A 47 -4.94 -0.38 -3.72
C ALA A 47 -5.29 0.90 -4.49
N ALA A 48 -5.53 2.02 -3.80
CA ALA A 48 -5.80 3.31 -4.44
C ALA A 48 -4.62 3.77 -5.31
N ARG A 49 -3.38 3.60 -4.81
CA ARG A 49 -2.17 3.93 -5.59
C ARG A 49 -2.03 3.08 -6.84
N VAL A 50 -2.36 1.79 -6.76
CA VAL A 50 -2.34 0.90 -7.94
C VAL A 50 -3.41 1.31 -8.95
N GLN A 51 -4.62 1.64 -8.48
CA GLN A 51 -5.70 2.11 -9.35
C GLN A 51 -5.33 3.42 -10.06
N GLU A 52 -4.73 4.36 -9.35
CA GLU A 52 -4.23 5.62 -9.92
C GLU A 52 -3.17 5.38 -11.00
N ALA A 53 -2.19 4.52 -10.72
CA ALA A 53 -1.14 4.17 -11.70
C ALA A 53 -1.71 3.47 -12.96
N ILE A 54 -2.74 2.63 -12.80
CA ILE A 54 -3.44 2.01 -13.93
C ILE A 54 -4.18 3.08 -14.74
N ALA A 55 -4.90 3.99 -14.09
CA ALA A 55 -5.63 5.06 -14.76
C ALA A 55 -4.68 5.97 -15.56
N GLU A 56 -3.56 6.37 -14.96
CA GLU A 56 -2.49 7.13 -15.63
C GLU A 56 -1.98 6.37 -16.86
N GLY A 57 -1.66 5.08 -16.71
CA GLY A 57 -1.19 4.24 -17.82
C GLY A 57 -2.22 4.13 -18.97
N LEU A 58 -3.51 4.03 -18.65
CA LEU A 58 -4.57 4.01 -19.66
C LEU A 58 -4.67 5.35 -20.41
N ASP A 59 -4.51 6.46 -19.71
CA ASP A 59 -4.53 7.79 -20.33
C ASP A 59 -3.28 8.04 -21.19
N ASP A 60 -2.13 7.49 -20.81
CA ASP A 60 -0.93 7.46 -21.65
C ASP A 60 -1.15 6.69 -22.95
N VAL A 61 -1.84 5.54 -22.89
CA VAL A 61 -2.20 4.77 -24.10
C VAL A 61 -3.11 5.59 -25.01
N LYS A 62 -4.17 6.19 -24.47
CA LYS A 62 -5.10 7.04 -25.24
C LYS A 62 -4.40 8.22 -25.89
N ALA A 63 -3.46 8.84 -25.18
CA ALA A 63 -2.69 9.98 -25.68
C ALA A 63 -1.51 9.59 -26.58
N GLY A 64 -1.29 8.30 -26.83
CA GLY A 64 -0.18 7.81 -27.64
C GLY A 64 1.20 7.98 -27.01
N ARG A 65 1.29 8.22 -25.68
CA ARG A 65 2.55 8.36 -24.92
C ARG A 65 3.22 7.01 -24.64
N VAL A 66 3.22 6.12 -25.62
CA VAL A 66 3.71 4.74 -25.50
C VAL A 66 5.01 4.54 -26.28
N LYS A 67 5.83 3.59 -25.84
CA LYS A 67 7.06 3.18 -26.53
C LYS A 67 7.09 1.67 -26.68
N PRO A 68 7.67 1.12 -27.77
CA PRO A 68 7.83 -0.33 -27.90
C PRO A 68 8.65 -0.91 -26.75
N ALA A 69 8.07 -1.84 -25.99
CA ALA A 69 8.63 -2.38 -24.74
C ALA A 69 10.07 -2.89 -24.91
N ARG A 70 10.35 -3.72 -25.93
CA ARG A 70 11.69 -4.26 -26.19
C ARG A 70 12.73 -3.17 -26.44
N LYS A 71 12.36 -2.10 -27.14
CA LYS A 71 13.27 -0.97 -27.40
C LYS A 71 13.53 -0.18 -26.11
N ALA A 72 12.48 0.10 -25.34
CA ALA A 72 12.62 0.81 -24.07
C ALA A 72 13.50 0.04 -23.07
N LEU A 73 13.28 -1.26 -22.92
CA LEU A 73 14.07 -2.13 -22.04
C LEU A 73 15.54 -2.20 -22.47
N LYS A 74 15.84 -2.33 -23.77
CA LYS A 74 17.22 -2.30 -24.28
C LYS A 74 17.92 -0.97 -23.98
N THR A 75 17.21 0.15 -24.15
CA THR A 75 17.75 1.48 -23.82
C THR A 75 18.03 1.61 -22.32
N LEU A 76 17.15 1.10 -21.46
CA LEU A 76 17.34 1.11 -20.01
C LEU A 76 18.51 0.21 -19.59
N ALA A 77 18.60 -1.02 -20.12
CA ALA A 77 19.70 -1.94 -19.85
C ALA A 77 21.07 -1.32 -20.21
N LYS A 78 21.16 -0.66 -21.38
CA LYS A 78 22.36 0.07 -21.79
C LYS A 78 22.68 1.25 -20.88
N LYS A 79 21.65 2.01 -20.45
CA LYS A 79 21.82 3.19 -19.58
C LYS A 79 22.33 2.81 -18.18
N TYR A 80 21.88 1.67 -17.65
CA TYR A 80 22.20 1.23 -16.28
C TYR A 80 23.25 0.11 -16.22
N GLY A 81 23.87 -0.25 -17.34
CA GLY A 81 24.96 -1.24 -17.36
C GLY A 81 24.53 -2.67 -17.00
N VAL A 82 23.25 -3.01 -17.19
CA VAL A 82 22.70 -4.36 -16.91
C VAL A 82 22.74 -5.26 -18.16
N ASP A 83 23.43 -4.81 -19.21
CA ASP A 83 23.68 -5.64 -20.39
C ASP A 83 24.64 -6.74 -19.97
N LYS A 84 24.21 -8.00 -20.06
CA LYS A 84 25.01 -9.16 -19.64
C LYS A 84 26.40 -9.12 -20.30
N SER A 85 27.39 -8.70 -19.53
CA SER A 85 28.78 -9.09 -19.67
C SER A 85 29.24 -9.58 -18.30
N ASP A 86 28.89 -10.82 -17.98
CA ASP A 86 29.77 -11.65 -17.16
C ASP A 86 29.77 -13.06 -17.79
N PRO A 87 30.96 -13.66 -17.98
CA PRO A 87 31.18 -14.91 -18.72
C PRO A 87 30.63 -16.16 -18.02
#